data_AF-A0A965PT53-F1
#
_entry.id   AF-A0A965PT53-F1
#
_cell.length_a   1.000
_cell.length_b   1.000
_cell.length_c   1.000
_cell.angle_alpha   90.00
_cell.angle_beta   90.00
_cell.angle_gamma   90.00
#
_symmetry.space_group_name_H-M   'P 1'
#
loop_
_entity.id
_entity.type
_entity.pdbx_description
1 polymer ?
#
loop_
_entity_poly.entity_id
_entity_poly.type
_entity_poly.pdbx_seq_one_letter_code
_entity_poly.pdbx_strand_id
1 'polypeptide(L)' 'MNSAHIWWSTPDIDKTIAQIARVSNPNNQMNQEFKKLLQYMIKEGHVSPFEMANV' A
#
# COMPACT_ATOMS: atom_id res chain seq x y z
N MET A 1 -13.15 -26.63 -9.96
CA MET A 1 -12.31 -25.45 -9.63
C MET A 1 -13.18 -24.24 -9.75
N ASN A 2 -13.27 -23.43 -8.69
CA ASN A 2 -14.03 -22.18 -8.75
C ASN A 2 -13.08 -21.09 -9.26
N SER A 3 -13.48 -20.35 -10.29
CA SER A 3 -12.77 -19.17 -10.78
C SER A 3 -13.34 -17.91 -10.12
N ALA A 4 -12.46 -17.00 -9.71
CA ALA A 4 -12.82 -15.68 -9.22
C ALA A 4 -12.25 -14.62 -10.17
N HIS A 5 -13.01 -13.53 -10.36
CA HIS A 5 -12.60 -12.37 -11.14
C HIS A 5 -12.76 -11.13 -10.27
N ILE A 6 -11.77 -10.24 -10.30
CA ILE A 6 -11.83 -8.95 -9.62
C ILE A 6 -12.74 -8.05 -10.44
N TRP A 7 -13.82 -7.56 -9.84
CA TRP A 7 -14.72 -6.60 -10.48
C TRP A 7 -14.20 -5.16 -10.34
N TRP A 8 -13.67 -4.84 -9.17
CA TRP A 8 -13.12 -3.53 -8.86
C TRP A 8 -12.03 -3.66 -7.82
N SER A 9 -11.03 -2.79 -7.86
CA SER A 9 -10.05 -2.63 -6.80
C SER A 9 -9.56 -1.19 -6.77
N THR A 10 -8.99 -0.79 -5.64
CA THR A 10 -8.39 0.55 -5.51
C THR A 10 -7.29 0.72 -6.56
N PRO A 11 -7.30 1.79 -7.38
CA PRO A 11 -6.25 1.99 -8.38
C PRO A 11 -4.86 2.11 -7.75
N ASP A 12 -3.86 1.50 -8.37
CA ASP A 12 -2.46 1.55 -7.94
C ASP A 12 -2.24 1.24 -6.45
N ILE A 13 -2.93 0.23 -5.89
CA ILE A 13 -3.00 -0.11 -4.45
C ILE A 13 -1.68 0.12 -3.71
N ASP A 14 -0.61 -0.56 -4.13
CA ASP A 14 0.67 -0.54 -3.43
C ASP A 14 1.29 0.86 -3.38
N LYS A 15 1.16 1.62 -4.48
CA LYS A 15 1.64 2.99 -4.60
C LYS A 15 0.81 3.92 -3.72
N THR A 16 -0.51 3.77 -3.73
CA THR A 16 -1.44 4.55 -2.91
C THR A 16 -1.13 4.35 -1.42
N ILE A 17 -0.97 3.10 -0.96
CA ILE A 17 -0.60 2.78 0.43
C ILE A 17 0.77 3.38 0.77
N ALA A 18 1.75 3.26 -0.12
CA ALA A 18 3.09 3.81 0.11
C ALA A 18 3.08 5.34 0.23
N GLN A 19 2.27 6.05 -0.57
CA GLN A 19 2.12 7.50 -0.49
C GLN A 19 1.47 7.92 0.84
N ILE A 20 0.41 7.23 1.26
CA ILE A 20 -0.24 7.45 2.55
C ILE A 20 0.77 7.26 3.70
N ALA A 21 1.55 6.17 3.68
CA ALA A 21 2.55 5.89 4.70
C ALA A 21 3.69 6.92 4.77
N ARG A 22 3.92 7.67 3.68
CA ARG A 22 5.00 8.67 3.55
C ARG A 22 4.53 10.11 3.71
N VAL A 23 3.24 10.34 3.97
CA VAL A 23 2.71 11.72 4.12
C VAL A 23 3.48 12.50 5.20
N SER A 24 3.98 11.82 6.23
CA SER A 24 4.80 12.36 7.32
C SER A 24 6.30 12.51 6.99
N ASN A 25 6.77 12.01 5.84
CA ASN A 25 8.17 12.09 5.40
C ASN A 25 8.29 12.74 4.01
N PRO A 26 8.26 14.09 3.93
CA PRO A 26 8.28 14.85 2.67
C PRO A 26 9.44 14.49 1.74
N ASN A 27 10.63 14.23 2.29
CA ASN A 27 11.84 13.93 1.53
C ASN A 27 11.75 12.61 0.75
N ASN A 28 10.89 11.68 1.18
CA ASN A 28 10.76 10.35 0.58
C ASN A 28 9.42 10.15 -0.16
N GLN A 29 8.58 11.19 -0.28
CA GLN A 29 7.22 11.07 -0.85
C GLN A 29 7.20 10.56 -2.30
N MET A 30 8.20 10.96 -3.10
CA MET A 30 8.26 10.64 -4.54
C MET A 30 9.04 9.35 -4.86
N ASN A 31 9.46 8.60 -3.84
CA ASN A 31 10.25 7.38 -4.05
C ASN A 31 9.38 6.28 -4.69
N GLN A 32 9.79 5.75 -5.83
CA GLN A 32 9.04 4.70 -6.54
C GLN A 32 9.27 3.31 -5.95
N GLU A 33 10.30 3.12 -5.12
CA GLU A 33 10.60 1.86 -4.44
C GLU A 33 9.81 1.76 -3.13
N PHE A 34 8.74 0.97 -3.11
CA PHE A 34 7.90 0.79 -1.92
C PHE A 34 7.81 -0.65 -1.40
N LYS A 35 8.35 -1.64 -2.12
CA LYS A 35 8.29 -3.06 -1.68
C LYS A 35 8.86 -3.29 -0.28
N LYS A 36 10.07 -2.76 -0.01
CA LYS A 36 10.72 -2.88 1.31
C LYS A 36 9.94 -2.12 2.40
N LEU A 37 9.32 -1.00 2.04
CA LEU A 37 8.50 -0.21 2.96
C LEU A 37 7.25 -0.98 3.38
N LEU A 38 6.49 -1.53 2.43
CA LEU A 38 5.27 -2.28 2.72
C LEU A 38 5.56 -3.52 3.58
N GLN A 39 6.63 -4.26 3.26
CA GLN A 39 7.09 -5.39 4.07
C GLN A 39 7.47 -4.98 5.49
N TYR A 40 8.19 -3.87 5.64
CA TYR A 40 8.57 -3.33 6.95
C TYR A 40 7.33 -2.91 7.76
N MET A 41 6.35 -2.27 7.13
CA MET A 41 5.12 -1.83 7.83
C MET A 41 4.32 -3.01 8.39
N ILE A 42 4.16 -4.09 7.64
CA ILE A 42 3.48 -5.31 8.14
C ILE A 42 4.28 -5.92 9.29
N LYS A 43 5.61 -6.00 9.15
CA LYS A 43 6.49 -6.56 10.18
C LYS A 43 6.41 -5.80 11.50
N GLU A 44 6.33 -4.47 11.44
CA GLU A 44 6.28 -3.59 12.62
C GLU A 44 4.85 -3.26 13.08
N GLY A 45 3.82 -3.86 12.47
CA GLY A 45 2.43 -3.66 12.86
C GLY A 45 1.83 -2.30 12.47
N HIS A 46 2.45 -1.56 11.57
CA HIS A 46 1.88 -0.32 11.00
C HIS A 46 0.85 -0.66 9.92
N VAL A 47 -0.30 -1.17 10.36
CA VAL A 47 -1.34 -1.71 9.47
C VAL A 47 -2.34 -0.66 8.97
N SER A 48 -2.47 0.48 9.63
CA SER A 48 -3.50 1.49 9.29
C SER A 48 -3.44 2.01 7.85
N PRO A 49 -2.30 2.13 7.16
CA PRO A 49 -2.31 2.53 5.74
C PRO A 49 -2.90 1.46 4.81
N PHE A 50 -2.88 0.19 5.20
CA PHE A 50 -3.48 -0.90 4.42
C PHE A 50 -5.01 -0.91 4.51
N GLU A 51 -5.58 -0.36 5.58
CA GLU A 51 -7.04 -0.22 5.76
C GLU A 51 -7.67 0.80 4.79
N MET A 52 -6.84 1.61 4.13
CA MET A 52 -7.27 2.60 3.14
C MET A 52 -7.50 1.99 1.74
N ALA A 53 -7.14 0.71 1.53
CA ALA A 53 -7.24 0.02 0.25
C ALA A 53 -8.28 -1.12 0.27
N ASN A 54 -8.90 -1.36 -0.90
CA ASN A 54 -9.99 -2.32 -1.08
C ASN A 54 -9.84 -3.08 -2.42
N VAL A 55 -10.23 -4.37 -2.44
CA VAL A 55 -10.22 -5.31 -3.59
C VAL A 55 -11.52 -6.13 -3.58
#